data_AF-A0A1I7IYW7-F1
#
_entry.id   AF-A0A1I7IYW7-F1
#
_cell.length_a   1.000
_cell.length_b   1.000
_cell.length_c   1.000
_cell.angle_alpha   90.00
_cell.angle_beta   90.00
_cell.angle_gamma   90.00
#
_symmetry.space_group_name_H-M   'P 1'
#
loop_
_entity.id
_entity.type
_entity.pdbx_description
1 polymer ?
#
loop_
_entity_poly.entity_id
_entity_poly.type
_entity_poly.pdbx_seq_one_letter_code
_entity_poly.pdbx_strand_id
1 'polypeptide(L)'
;MSFGKDDKHAVQRGRRQAEEIINERNNDMAGVSIQKSYLLDSPPDVPRHKRDALGPKRPNGTLIAEGDSWFDYPRSDILTILGDRFGFEIETVARRGDKVEEMAYSKGQLYGFTQRIEAVIRRGDAPRAVLLSGGGNDIAGPELAYILDHADSPTPGLNKAVLEGVINERLRHSYLTIITALTSVCEERVGRRLPILVHGYDYAVPDGRGFMGGWGPLPGPWLEPSFREKGYSPGQARRRLVRELIDSFNYMLENLTSSTTMSHVIYVNLRNSLNNDPSEYKKWWANELHPTPSGFLLVASRFAEAIKRGDNAT
;
A
#
# COMPACT_ATOMS: atom_id res chain seq x y z
N MET A 1 -17.97 -11.87 -9.16
CA MET A 1 -19.29 -11.43 -8.64
C MET A 1 -19.67 -10.12 -9.30
N SER A 2 -20.96 -9.83 -9.49
CA SER A 2 -21.40 -8.54 -10.03
C SER A 2 -21.39 -7.47 -8.93
N PHE A 3 -20.96 -6.25 -9.26
CA PHE A 3 -20.94 -5.13 -8.32
C PHE A 3 -22.34 -4.73 -7.85
N GLY A 4 -22.48 -4.50 -6.55
CA GLY A 4 -23.67 -3.92 -5.94
C GLY A 4 -23.94 -2.48 -6.36
N LYS A 5 -25.04 -1.88 -5.87
CA LYS A 5 -25.38 -0.48 -6.17
C LYS A 5 -24.28 0.48 -5.70
N ASP A 6 -23.80 0.30 -4.47
CA ASP A 6 -22.82 1.20 -3.86
C ASP A 6 -21.42 0.99 -4.44
N ASP A 7 -21.04 -0.25 -4.75
CA ASP A 7 -19.85 -0.56 -5.55
C ASP A 7 -19.85 0.19 -6.90
N LYS A 8 -20.98 0.21 -7.62
CA LYS A 8 -21.10 0.94 -8.89
C LYS A 8 -20.94 2.44 -8.71
N HIS A 9 -21.46 2.99 -7.61
CA HIS A 9 -21.28 4.40 -7.26
C HIS A 9 -19.82 4.73 -6.96
N ALA A 10 -19.12 3.88 -6.20
CA ALA A 10 -17.69 4.01 -5.92
C ALA A 10 -16.85 3.99 -7.20
N VAL A 11 -17.16 3.10 -8.14
CA VAL A 11 -16.54 3.03 -9.47
C VAL A 11 -16.81 4.31 -10.27
N GLN A 12 -18.06 4.78 -10.31
CA GLN A 12 -18.39 6.03 -11.02
C GLN A 12 -17.65 7.23 -10.41
N ARG A 13 -17.51 7.29 -9.08
CA ARG A 13 -16.75 8.33 -8.41
C ARG A 13 -15.28 8.31 -8.82
N GLY A 14 -14.64 7.13 -8.85
CA GLY A 14 -13.24 6.98 -9.25
C GLY A 14 -12.99 7.45 -10.70
N ARG A 15 -13.90 7.12 -11.63
CA ARG A 15 -13.83 7.63 -13.01
C ARG A 15 -13.89 9.15 -13.07
N ARG A 16 -14.84 9.75 -12.35
CA ARG A 16 -14.98 11.21 -12.30
C ARG A 16 -13.74 11.87 -11.71
N GLN A 17 -13.14 11.31 -10.66
CA GLN A 17 -11.90 11.83 -10.09
C GLN A 17 -10.73 11.77 -11.08
N ALA A 18 -10.63 10.70 -11.86
CA ALA A 18 -9.63 10.61 -12.93
C ALA A 18 -9.87 11.68 -14.01
N GLU A 19 -11.09 11.85 -14.48
CA GLU A 19 -11.43 12.89 -15.47
C GLU A 19 -11.10 14.31 -14.94
N GLU A 20 -11.48 14.61 -13.71
CA GLU A 20 -11.17 15.87 -13.02
C GLU A 20 -9.66 16.12 -12.98
N ILE A 21 -8.87 15.11 -12.55
CA ILE A 21 -7.42 15.26 -12.39
C ILE A 21 -6.67 15.36 -13.72
N ILE A 22 -7.10 14.60 -14.72
CA ILE A 22 -6.51 14.63 -16.07
C ILE A 22 -6.70 16.02 -16.68
N ASN A 23 -7.90 16.58 -16.55
CA ASN A 23 -8.21 17.92 -17.03
C ASN A 23 -7.39 18.99 -16.30
N GLU A 24 -7.30 18.91 -14.98
CA GLU A 24 -6.46 19.79 -14.17
C GLU A 24 -4.99 19.74 -14.62
N ARG A 25 -4.41 18.53 -14.75
CA ARG A 25 -3.04 18.32 -15.22
C ARG A 25 -2.80 18.82 -16.64
N ASN A 26 -3.76 18.64 -17.55
CA ASN A 26 -3.67 19.14 -18.93
C ASN A 26 -3.59 20.67 -18.95
N ASN A 27 -4.44 21.34 -18.16
CA ASN A 27 -4.44 22.79 -18.04
C ASN A 27 -3.12 23.31 -17.46
N ASP A 28 -2.62 22.67 -16.40
CA ASP A 28 -1.33 23.01 -15.79
C ASP A 28 -0.18 22.90 -16.79
N MET A 29 -0.14 21.83 -17.58
CA MET A 29 0.91 21.63 -18.58
C MET A 29 0.83 22.61 -19.75
N ALA A 30 -0.38 23.00 -20.18
CA ALA A 30 -0.57 23.99 -21.24
C ALA A 30 -0.15 25.41 -20.82
N GLY A 31 -0.26 25.75 -19.53
CA GLY A 31 0.14 27.04 -18.98
C GLY A 31 1.65 27.23 -18.77
N VAL A 32 2.45 26.18 -18.89
CA VAL A 32 3.90 26.23 -18.63
C VAL A 32 4.66 26.58 -19.91
N SER A 33 5.19 27.81 -19.98
CA SER A 33 6.29 28.11 -20.89
C SER A 33 7.56 27.40 -20.38
N ILE A 34 7.99 26.34 -21.06
CA ILE A 34 9.19 25.59 -20.67
C ILE A 34 10.39 26.54 -20.82
N GLN A 35 10.97 26.99 -19.70
CA GLN A 35 12.28 27.65 -19.73
C GLN A 35 13.27 26.69 -20.39
N LYS A 36 14.01 27.17 -21.41
CA LYS A 36 15.01 26.40 -22.16
C LYS A 36 15.75 25.44 -21.24
N SER A 37 15.70 24.15 -21.60
CA SER A 37 16.33 23.08 -20.84
C SER A 37 17.82 23.39 -20.62
N TYR A 38 18.22 23.57 -19.36
CA TYR A 38 19.63 23.54 -18.97
C TYR A 38 20.11 22.08 -19.00
N LEU A 39 20.14 21.48 -20.19
CA LEU A 39 20.74 20.17 -20.38
C LEU A 39 22.25 20.31 -20.14
N LEU A 40 22.78 19.52 -19.21
CA LEU A 40 24.21 19.28 -19.19
C LEU A 40 24.57 18.54 -20.48
N ASP A 41 25.56 19.06 -21.23
CA ASP A 41 25.96 18.51 -22.54
C ASP A 41 26.38 17.03 -22.48
N SER A 42 26.79 16.54 -21.30
CA SER A 42 26.99 15.12 -21.03
C SER A 42 26.96 14.81 -19.52
N PRO A 43 26.40 13.68 -19.08
CA PRO A 43 26.57 13.21 -17.70
C PRO A 43 28.06 12.91 -17.43
N PRO A 44 28.53 13.07 -16.19
CA PRO A 44 29.93 12.80 -15.83
C PRO A 44 30.30 11.33 -16.08
N ASP A 45 31.54 11.08 -16.50
CA ASP A 45 32.04 9.70 -16.67
C ASP A 45 32.26 9.04 -15.30
N VAL A 46 31.29 8.25 -14.87
CA VAL A 46 31.37 7.47 -13.62
C VAL A 46 32.17 6.20 -13.91
N PRO A 47 33.23 5.85 -13.16
CA PRO A 47 33.97 4.60 -13.39
C PRO A 47 33.08 3.35 -13.41
N ARG A 48 33.37 2.39 -14.30
CA ARG A 48 32.56 1.18 -14.49
C ARG A 48 32.33 0.39 -13.19
N HIS A 49 33.35 0.24 -12.35
CA HIS A 49 33.21 -0.46 -11.07
C HIS A 49 32.21 0.22 -10.12
N LYS A 50 32.12 1.56 -10.15
CA LYS A 50 31.12 2.30 -9.37
C LYS A 50 29.72 2.09 -9.95
N ARG A 51 29.58 2.07 -11.28
CA ARG A 51 28.30 1.77 -11.95
C ARG A 51 27.82 0.35 -11.67
N ASP A 52 28.71 -0.63 -11.81
CA ASP A 52 28.39 -2.05 -11.60
C ASP A 52 28.04 -2.33 -10.12
N ALA A 53 28.55 -1.54 -9.17
CA ALA A 53 28.19 -1.62 -7.74
C ALA A 53 26.80 -1.05 -7.40
N LEU A 54 26.19 -0.24 -8.28
CA LEU A 54 24.87 0.36 -8.07
C LEU A 54 23.72 -0.56 -8.49
N GLY A 55 24.01 -1.71 -9.11
CA GLY A 55 22.99 -2.67 -9.55
C GLY A 55 22.99 -2.91 -11.06
N PRO A 56 21.94 -3.55 -11.59
CA PRO A 56 21.87 -3.91 -12.99
C PRO A 56 21.87 -2.68 -13.91
N LYS A 57 22.52 -2.78 -15.07
CA LYS A 57 22.62 -1.68 -16.06
C LYS A 57 21.27 -1.19 -16.59
N ARG A 58 20.23 -2.02 -16.51
CA ARG A 58 18.86 -1.66 -16.84
C ARG A 58 17.97 -2.11 -15.69
N PRO A 59 17.12 -1.22 -15.16
CA PRO A 59 16.16 -1.61 -14.14
C PRO A 59 15.14 -2.59 -14.73
N ASN A 60 14.50 -3.35 -13.86
CA ASN A 60 13.42 -4.27 -14.19
C ASN A 60 12.09 -3.57 -14.53
N GLY A 61 12.13 -2.25 -14.74
CA GLY A 61 11.00 -1.37 -15.02
C GLY A 61 10.70 -0.41 -13.86
N THR A 62 9.92 0.63 -14.14
CA THR A 62 9.49 1.58 -13.10
C THR A 62 8.18 1.13 -12.46
N LEU A 63 8.13 1.08 -11.13
CA LEU A 63 6.92 0.89 -10.33
C LEU A 63 6.43 2.24 -9.82
N ILE A 64 5.12 2.49 -9.91
CA ILE A 64 4.49 3.66 -9.32
C ILE A 64 3.76 3.21 -8.06
N ALA A 65 4.02 3.82 -6.92
CA ALA A 65 3.44 3.43 -5.65
C ALA A 65 2.60 4.54 -4.99
N GLU A 66 1.49 4.13 -4.41
CA GLU A 66 0.69 4.90 -3.45
C GLU A 66 0.49 4.02 -2.21
N GLY A 67 0.47 4.63 -1.03
CA GLY A 67 0.09 3.91 0.16
C GLY A 67 0.67 4.40 1.46
N ASP A 68 0.84 3.47 2.40
CA ASP A 68 1.08 3.77 3.81
C ASP A 68 2.51 3.47 4.29
N SER A 69 2.68 3.25 5.59
CA SER A 69 3.97 2.98 6.20
C SER A 69 4.63 1.66 5.76
N TRP A 70 3.94 0.71 5.13
CA TRP A 70 4.59 -0.46 4.54
C TRP A 70 5.34 -0.11 3.23
N PHE A 71 5.04 1.05 2.66
CA PHE A 71 5.68 1.65 1.48
C PHE A 71 6.50 2.92 1.79
N ASP A 72 6.38 3.48 3.00
CA ASP A 72 7.18 4.62 3.50
C ASP A 72 7.56 4.40 4.97
N TYR A 73 8.48 3.48 5.24
CA TYR A 73 8.99 3.24 6.59
C TYR A 73 10.45 3.70 6.73
N PRO A 74 10.89 4.25 7.88
CA PRO A 74 12.28 4.61 8.06
C PRO A 74 13.25 3.45 7.79
N ARG A 75 14.29 3.75 7.01
CA ARG A 75 15.43 2.87 6.65
C ARG A 75 15.12 1.71 5.72
N SER A 76 13.98 1.05 5.87
CA SER A 76 13.61 -0.09 5.04
C SER A 76 12.10 -0.27 5.03
N ASP A 77 11.55 -0.40 3.84
CA ASP A 77 10.17 -0.77 3.55
C ASP A 77 10.14 -1.65 2.29
N ILE A 78 8.95 -2.00 1.80
CA ILE A 78 8.80 -2.85 0.61
C ILE A 78 9.41 -2.18 -0.62
N LEU A 79 9.17 -0.87 -0.82
CA LEU A 79 9.60 -0.16 -2.02
C LEU A 79 11.12 -0.05 -2.08
N THR A 80 11.75 0.29 -0.95
CA THR A 80 13.21 0.35 -0.80
C THR A 80 13.83 -1.00 -1.15
N ILE A 81 13.26 -2.10 -0.66
CA ILE A 81 13.77 -3.45 -0.97
C ILE A 81 13.54 -3.80 -2.45
N LEU A 82 12.39 -3.48 -3.03
CA LEU A 82 12.12 -3.70 -4.45
C LEU A 82 13.12 -2.94 -5.34
N GLY A 83 13.52 -1.72 -4.95
CA GLY A 83 14.59 -0.99 -5.60
C GLY A 83 15.95 -1.65 -5.42
N ASP A 84 16.41 -1.73 -4.17
CA ASP A 84 17.79 -2.11 -3.84
C ASP A 84 18.11 -3.58 -4.16
N ARG A 85 17.12 -4.48 -4.06
CA ARG A 85 17.34 -5.94 -4.11
C ARG A 85 16.71 -6.60 -5.32
N PHE A 86 15.67 -5.99 -5.90
CA PHE A 86 15.00 -6.51 -7.08
C PHE A 86 15.17 -5.62 -8.32
N GLY A 87 15.90 -4.51 -8.21
CA GLY A 87 16.32 -3.69 -9.35
C GLY A 87 15.18 -2.97 -10.06
N PHE A 88 14.10 -2.65 -9.36
CA PHE A 88 13.04 -1.78 -9.90
C PHE A 88 13.37 -0.30 -9.69
N GLU A 89 12.96 0.57 -10.61
CA GLU A 89 12.90 1.99 -10.31
C GLU A 89 11.59 2.29 -9.58
N ILE A 90 11.63 3.19 -8.60
CA ILE A 90 10.46 3.50 -7.76
C ILE A 90 10.10 4.98 -7.92
N GLU A 91 8.88 5.25 -8.35
CA GLU A 91 8.23 6.54 -8.14
C GLU A 91 7.10 6.35 -7.13
N THR A 92 7.02 7.21 -6.12
CA THR A 92 6.03 7.01 -5.05
C THR A 92 5.41 8.32 -4.58
N VAL A 93 4.12 8.22 -4.21
CA VAL A 93 3.39 9.21 -3.41
C VAL A 93 2.96 8.65 -2.05
N ALA A 94 3.41 7.44 -1.71
CA ALA A 94 3.13 6.79 -0.44
C ALA A 94 3.62 7.66 0.73
N ARG A 95 2.80 7.70 1.78
CA ARG A 95 3.06 8.43 3.01
C ARG A 95 2.60 7.60 4.18
N ARG A 96 3.47 7.39 5.15
CA ARG A 96 3.10 6.76 6.42
C ARG A 96 1.93 7.49 7.07
N GLY A 97 1.00 6.71 7.63
CA GLY A 97 -0.18 7.22 8.31
C GLY A 97 -1.39 7.45 7.41
N ASP A 98 -1.22 7.43 6.08
CA ASP A 98 -2.35 7.58 5.16
C ASP A 98 -3.37 6.46 5.34
N LYS A 99 -4.64 6.85 5.45
CA LYS A 99 -5.80 5.97 5.46
C LYS A 99 -6.34 5.78 4.05
N VAL A 100 -6.94 4.63 3.76
CA VAL A 100 -7.50 4.37 2.41
C VAL A 100 -8.68 5.30 2.15
N GLU A 101 -9.50 5.60 3.16
CA GLU A 101 -10.58 6.57 3.03
C GLU A 101 -10.05 7.97 2.65
N GLU A 102 -8.92 8.37 3.22
CA GLU A 102 -8.28 9.65 2.90
C GLU A 102 -7.65 9.65 1.51
N MET A 103 -6.95 8.57 1.12
CA MET A 103 -6.42 8.43 -0.25
C MET A 103 -7.53 8.47 -1.30
N ALA A 104 -8.70 7.88 -1.01
CA ALA A 104 -9.83 7.85 -1.92
C ALA A 104 -10.52 9.22 -2.10
N TYR A 105 -10.62 10.02 -1.03
CA TYR A 105 -11.53 11.17 -1.02
C TYR A 105 -10.88 12.52 -0.72
N SER A 106 -9.67 12.54 -0.16
CA SER A 106 -8.91 13.77 0.05
C SER A 106 -8.23 14.24 -1.24
N LYS A 107 -7.96 15.53 -1.34
CA LYS A 107 -7.33 16.12 -2.53
C LYS A 107 -5.82 15.86 -2.53
N GLY A 108 -5.24 15.73 -3.73
CA GLY A 108 -3.80 15.81 -3.95
C GLY A 108 -3.07 14.47 -4.14
N GLN A 109 -3.55 13.36 -3.57
CA GLN A 109 -2.90 12.05 -3.76
C GLN A 109 -2.93 11.62 -5.23
N LEU A 110 -4.12 11.58 -5.84
CA LEU A 110 -4.28 11.25 -7.26
C LEU A 110 -3.56 12.25 -8.19
N TYR A 111 -3.47 13.53 -7.79
CA TYR A 111 -2.70 14.54 -8.53
C TYR A 111 -1.22 14.16 -8.56
N GLY A 112 -0.64 13.90 -7.39
CA GLY A 112 0.75 13.48 -7.25
C GLY A 112 1.03 12.18 -7.98
N PHE A 113 0.14 11.18 -7.87
CA PHE A 113 0.25 9.93 -8.61
C PHE A 113 0.29 10.17 -10.13
N THR A 114 -0.62 11.00 -10.64
CA THR A 114 -0.68 11.36 -12.07
C THR A 114 0.61 12.06 -12.52
N GLN A 115 1.15 12.95 -11.68
CA GLN A 115 2.45 13.59 -11.95
C GLN A 115 3.60 12.58 -12.04
N ARG A 116 3.60 11.54 -11.19
CA ARG A 116 4.62 10.49 -11.24
C ARG A 116 4.55 9.70 -12.55
N ILE A 117 3.36 9.27 -12.96
CA ILE A 117 3.15 8.63 -14.27
C ILE A 117 3.67 9.50 -15.41
N GLU A 118 3.28 10.78 -15.42
CA GLU A 118 3.71 11.72 -16.45
C GLU A 118 5.22 11.95 -16.45
N ALA A 119 5.87 11.94 -15.28
CA ALA A 119 7.33 12.04 -15.16
C ALA A 119 8.03 10.81 -15.77
N VAL A 120 7.50 9.61 -15.58
CA VAL A 120 8.02 8.37 -16.19
C VAL A 120 7.91 8.43 -17.71
N ILE A 121 6.73 8.80 -18.23
CA ILE A 121 6.51 8.90 -19.68
C ILE A 121 7.42 9.95 -20.30
N ARG A 122 7.57 11.11 -19.65
CA ARG A 122 8.37 12.24 -20.16
C ARG A 122 9.86 11.90 -20.32
N ARG A 123 10.40 10.98 -19.49
CA ARG A 123 11.79 10.51 -19.63
C ARG A 123 11.94 9.34 -20.61
N GLY A 124 10.90 8.98 -21.35
CA GLY A 124 10.91 7.93 -22.37
C GLY A 124 10.81 6.50 -21.81
N ASP A 125 10.36 6.35 -20.56
CA ASP A 125 10.11 5.05 -19.92
C ASP A 125 8.61 4.77 -19.84
N ALA A 126 8.23 3.52 -19.53
CA ALA A 126 6.85 3.10 -19.32
C ALA A 126 6.70 2.46 -17.93
N PRO A 127 5.71 2.87 -17.12
CA PRO A 127 5.42 2.19 -15.87
C PRO A 127 5.13 0.70 -16.09
N ARG A 128 5.77 -0.15 -15.29
CA ARG A 128 5.57 -1.60 -15.32
C ARG A 128 4.27 -1.98 -14.61
N ALA A 129 4.09 -1.49 -13.39
CA ALA A 129 2.94 -1.76 -12.55
C ALA A 129 2.71 -0.63 -11.55
N VAL A 130 1.50 -0.61 -10.99
CA VAL A 130 1.12 0.25 -9.86
C VAL A 130 1.08 -0.60 -8.60
N LEU A 131 1.59 -0.08 -7.49
CA LEU A 131 1.48 -0.69 -6.18
C LEU A 131 0.58 0.17 -5.30
N LEU A 132 -0.39 -0.45 -4.62
CA LEU A 132 -1.28 0.22 -3.70
C LEU A 132 -1.25 -0.48 -2.34
N SER A 133 -0.77 0.25 -1.32
CA SER A 133 -0.76 -0.17 0.08
C SER A 133 -1.73 0.67 0.90
N GLY A 134 -2.44 0.09 1.86
CA GLY A 134 -3.32 0.86 2.73
C GLY A 134 -4.29 -0.01 3.51
N GLY A 135 -4.95 0.59 4.50
CA GLY A 135 -6.02 -0.02 5.28
C GLY A 135 -5.61 -0.31 6.71
N GLY A 136 -4.31 -0.44 6.97
CA GLY A 136 -3.75 -0.64 8.31
C GLY A 136 -4.09 0.52 9.24
N ASN A 137 -3.95 1.76 8.77
CA ASN A 137 -4.28 2.97 9.56
C ASN A 137 -5.79 3.16 9.77
N ASP A 138 -6.63 2.46 9.00
CA ASP A 138 -8.08 2.51 9.13
C ASP A 138 -8.61 1.51 10.19
N ILE A 139 -7.78 0.56 10.62
CA ILE A 139 -8.17 -0.54 11.54
C ILE A 139 -7.23 -0.75 12.73
N ALA A 140 -6.05 -0.15 12.71
CA ALA A 140 -5.11 -0.05 13.83
C ALA A 140 -5.15 1.37 14.41
N GLY A 141 -4.49 1.60 15.55
CA GLY A 141 -4.59 2.88 16.24
C GLY A 141 -5.91 3.01 17.02
N PRO A 142 -6.37 4.25 17.28
CA PRO A 142 -7.66 4.51 17.95
C PRO A 142 -8.85 3.82 17.27
N GLU A 143 -8.79 3.61 15.96
CA GLU A 143 -9.80 2.94 15.14
C GLU A 143 -10.10 1.53 15.65
N LEU A 144 -9.05 0.80 16.10
CA LEU A 144 -9.19 -0.53 16.68
C LEU A 144 -10.07 -0.52 17.93
N ALA A 145 -10.02 0.53 18.74
CA ALA A 145 -10.85 0.62 19.94
C ALA A 145 -12.34 0.67 19.58
N TYR A 146 -12.72 1.33 18.50
CA TYR A 146 -14.12 1.35 18.05
C TYR A 146 -14.59 0.00 17.51
N ILE A 147 -13.69 -0.80 16.95
CA ILE A 147 -14.00 -2.15 16.45
C ILE A 147 -14.10 -3.16 17.60
N LEU A 148 -13.37 -2.95 18.71
CA LEU A 148 -13.35 -3.86 19.85
C LEU A 148 -14.49 -3.57 20.84
N ASP A 149 -15.20 -4.63 21.24
CA ASP A 149 -15.99 -4.63 22.45
C ASP A 149 -15.08 -4.85 23.66
N HIS A 150 -15.41 -4.25 24.81
CA HIS A 150 -14.62 -4.38 26.05
C HIS A 150 -14.55 -5.85 26.50
N ALA A 151 -13.41 -6.27 27.07
CA ALA A 151 -13.18 -7.66 27.50
C ALA A 151 -14.18 -8.18 28.55
N ASP A 152 -14.73 -7.26 29.37
CA ASP A 152 -15.76 -7.56 30.38
C ASP A 152 -17.20 -7.36 29.86
N SER A 153 -17.39 -7.03 28.58
CA SER A 153 -18.73 -6.91 28.01
C SER A 153 -19.39 -8.29 27.85
N PRO A 154 -20.72 -8.37 27.66
CA PRO A 154 -21.38 -9.64 27.33
C PRO A 154 -20.94 -10.26 26.00
N THR A 155 -20.28 -9.49 25.13
CA THR A 155 -19.84 -9.89 23.79
C THR A 155 -18.39 -9.47 23.54
N PRO A 156 -17.40 -10.00 24.27
CA PRO A 156 -16.02 -9.58 24.12
C PRO A 156 -15.46 -10.02 22.74
N GLY A 157 -14.61 -9.18 22.16
CA GLY A 157 -13.86 -9.44 20.94
C GLY A 157 -14.05 -8.34 19.91
N LEU A 158 -13.93 -8.70 18.64
CA LEU A 158 -14.27 -7.81 17.53
C LEU A 158 -15.79 -7.73 17.40
N ASN A 159 -16.34 -6.52 17.43
CA ASN A 159 -17.74 -6.28 17.13
C ASN A 159 -17.97 -6.53 15.64
N LYS A 160 -18.69 -7.61 15.32
CA LYS A 160 -18.84 -8.07 13.93
C LYS A 160 -19.51 -7.05 13.02
N ALA A 161 -20.56 -6.37 13.49
CA ALA A 161 -21.28 -5.39 12.68
C ALA A 161 -20.41 -4.16 12.38
N VAL A 162 -19.66 -3.68 13.39
CA VAL A 162 -18.72 -2.56 13.19
C VAL A 162 -17.59 -2.98 12.25
N LEU A 163 -17.02 -4.17 12.45
CA LEU A 163 -15.97 -4.71 11.59
C LEU A 163 -16.44 -4.84 10.13
N GLU A 164 -17.64 -5.38 9.91
CA GLU A 164 -18.23 -5.51 8.57
C GLU A 164 -18.44 -4.15 7.90
N GLY A 165 -18.97 -3.16 8.63
CA GLY A 165 -19.16 -1.80 8.10
C GLY A 165 -17.83 -1.10 7.77
N VAL A 166 -16.79 -1.31 8.57
CA VAL A 166 -15.45 -0.75 8.28
C VAL A 166 -14.84 -1.47 7.07
N ILE A 167 -14.76 -2.80 7.09
CA ILE A 167 -14.03 -3.57 6.08
C ILE A 167 -14.81 -3.67 4.76
N ASN A 168 -16.05 -4.18 4.81
CA ASN A 168 -16.81 -4.57 3.61
C ASN A 168 -17.62 -3.42 3.01
N GLU A 169 -17.75 -2.29 3.70
CA GLU A 169 -18.37 -1.08 3.13
C GLU A 169 -17.33 0.01 2.95
N ARG A 170 -16.84 0.64 4.03
CA ARG A 170 -15.97 1.81 3.93
C ARG A 170 -14.68 1.54 3.15
N LEU A 171 -13.89 0.55 3.56
CA LEU A 171 -12.63 0.23 2.90
C LEU A 171 -12.86 -0.32 1.50
N ARG A 172 -13.82 -1.24 1.34
CA ARG A 172 -14.19 -1.78 0.03
C ARG A 172 -14.51 -0.68 -0.98
N HIS A 173 -15.40 0.26 -0.63
CA HIS A 173 -15.77 1.36 -1.52
C HIS A 173 -14.59 2.28 -1.81
N SER A 174 -13.76 2.57 -0.80
CA SER A 174 -12.56 3.40 -0.98
C SER A 174 -11.56 2.74 -1.95
N TYR A 175 -11.31 1.44 -1.81
CA TYR A 175 -10.50 0.67 -2.76
C TYR A 175 -11.07 0.68 -4.17
N LEU A 176 -12.37 0.45 -4.34
CA LEU A 176 -13.01 0.50 -5.67
C LEU A 176 -12.85 1.86 -6.33
N THR A 177 -13.00 2.95 -5.56
CA THR A 177 -12.79 4.32 -6.03
C THR A 177 -11.34 4.55 -6.45
N ILE A 178 -10.36 4.24 -5.59
CA ILE A 178 -8.93 4.43 -5.88
C ILE A 178 -8.52 3.61 -7.10
N ILE A 179 -8.76 2.29 -7.09
CA ILE A 179 -8.36 1.39 -8.18
C ILE A 179 -8.94 1.87 -9.51
N THR A 180 -10.20 2.30 -9.52
CA THR A 180 -10.83 2.81 -10.74
C THR A 180 -10.17 4.10 -11.21
N ALA A 181 -9.91 5.04 -10.31
CA ALA A 181 -9.23 6.29 -10.65
C ALA A 181 -7.82 6.05 -11.21
N LEU A 182 -7.02 5.21 -10.53
CA LEU A 182 -5.69 4.81 -10.98
C LEU A 182 -5.73 4.13 -12.34
N THR A 183 -6.70 3.23 -12.55
CA THR A 183 -6.90 2.54 -13.83
C THR A 183 -7.19 3.54 -14.95
N SER A 184 -8.13 4.46 -14.75
CA SER A 184 -8.49 5.45 -15.77
C SER A 184 -7.35 6.43 -16.08
N VAL A 185 -6.58 6.85 -15.08
CA VAL A 185 -5.36 7.64 -15.30
C VAL A 185 -4.34 6.87 -16.13
N CYS A 186 -4.13 5.59 -15.83
CA CYS A 186 -3.20 4.75 -16.59
C CYS A 186 -3.66 4.55 -18.05
N GLU A 187 -4.96 4.27 -18.27
CA GLU A 187 -5.53 4.14 -19.61
C GLU A 187 -5.32 5.41 -20.43
N GLU A 188 -5.59 6.59 -19.86
CA GLU A 188 -5.44 7.87 -20.56
C GLU A 188 -3.98 8.23 -20.82
N ARG A 189 -3.11 8.15 -19.78
CA ARG A 189 -1.73 8.65 -19.87
C ARG A 189 -0.78 7.66 -20.53
N VAL A 190 -0.97 6.37 -20.26
CA VAL A 190 -0.07 5.30 -20.73
C VAL A 190 -0.64 4.60 -21.96
N GLY A 191 -1.94 4.71 -22.22
CA GLY A 191 -2.61 4.05 -23.36
C GLY A 191 -2.97 2.58 -23.09
N ARG A 192 -2.83 2.09 -21.85
CA ARG A 192 -3.20 0.73 -21.43
C ARG A 192 -3.50 0.65 -19.95
N ARG A 193 -4.22 -0.39 -19.53
CA ARG A 193 -4.29 -0.78 -18.12
C ARG A 193 -2.94 -1.32 -17.67
N LEU A 194 -2.47 -0.81 -16.53
CA LEU A 194 -1.33 -1.38 -15.82
C LEU A 194 -1.82 -2.43 -14.83
N PRO A 195 -1.02 -3.47 -14.55
CA PRO A 195 -1.24 -4.29 -13.36
C PRO A 195 -1.24 -3.40 -12.11
N ILE A 196 -2.27 -3.53 -11.26
CA ILE A 196 -2.35 -2.85 -9.96
C ILE A 196 -2.23 -3.90 -8.87
N LEU A 197 -1.13 -3.90 -8.14
CA LEU A 197 -0.92 -4.83 -7.03
C LEU A 197 -1.46 -4.22 -5.74
N VAL A 198 -2.42 -4.91 -5.13
CA VAL A 198 -2.95 -4.60 -3.80
C VAL A 198 -2.53 -5.69 -2.82
N HIS A 199 -2.42 -5.38 -1.54
CA HIS A 199 -2.05 -6.37 -0.54
C HIS A 199 -2.80 -6.16 0.77
N GLY A 200 -3.07 -7.26 1.47
CA GLY A 200 -3.34 -7.23 2.90
C GLY A 200 -2.03 -7.34 3.68
N TYR A 201 -2.10 -7.30 5.00
CA TYR A 201 -0.92 -7.44 5.87
C TYR A 201 -0.76 -8.89 6.34
N ASP A 202 0.44 -9.19 6.85
CA ASP A 202 0.64 -10.39 7.65
C ASP A 202 0.10 -10.19 9.08
N TYR A 203 0.06 -11.27 9.85
CA TYR A 203 -0.46 -11.29 11.21
C TYR A 203 0.43 -10.46 12.15
N ALA A 204 0.08 -9.20 12.39
CA ALA A 204 0.78 -8.36 13.36
C ALA A 204 0.86 -9.00 14.76
N VAL A 205 1.91 -8.70 15.52
CA VAL A 205 2.13 -9.26 16.87
C VAL A 205 1.89 -8.15 17.90
N PRO A 206 0.71 -8.09 18.57
CA PRO A 206 0.33 -7.00 19.48
C PRO A 206 1.06 -7.09 20.83
N ASP A 207 2.36 -6.80 20.82
CA ASP A 207 3.26 -6.90 21.97
C ASP A 207 3.61 -5.56 22.61
N GLY A 208 3.06 -4.45 22.11
CA GLY A 208 3.26 -3.11 22.65
C GLY A 208 4.57 -2.44 22.30
N ARG A 209 5.42 -3.02 21.44
CA ARG A 209 6.60 -2.31 20.94
C ARG A 209 6.17 -1.24 19.94
N GLY A 210 6.63 0.00 20.14
CA GLY A 210 6.56 1.09 19.17
C GLY A 210 7.83 1.21 18.32
N PHE A 211 7.97 2.30 17.56
CA PHE A 211 9.20 2.61 16.82
C PHE A 211 10.43 2.60 17.76
N MET A 212 11.54 1.97 17.35
CA MET A 212 12.74 1.80 18.19
C MET A 212 12.46 1.24 19.59
N GLY A 213 11.45 0.36 19.72
CA GLY A 213 11.06 -0.21 21.01
C GLY A 213 10.33 0.76 21.94
N GLY A 214 9.83 1.89 21.43
CA GLY A 214 9.13 2.92 22.20
C GLY A 214 10.02 4.04 22.74
N TRP A 215 11.32 4.06 22.40
CA TRP A 215 12.24 5.13 22.80
C TRP A 215 12.32 6.22 21.73
N GLY A 216 11.82 7.41 22.05
CA GLY A 216 11.94 8.63 21.23
C GLY A 216 10.59 9.25 20.82
N PRO A 217 10.61 10.35 20.05
CA PRO A 217 9.39 11.08 19.65
C PRO A 217 8.60 10.40 18.51
N LEU A 218 9.01 9.20 18.10
CA LEU A 218 8.48 8.52 16.92
C LEU A 218 7.31 7.60 17.30
N PRO A 219 6.32 7.41 16.41
CA PRO A 219 5.00 6.87 16.76
C PRO A 219 5.01 5.39 17.17
N GLY A 220 3.89 4.98 17.77
CA GLY A 220 3.63 3.64 18.28
C GLY A 220 3.79 3.56 19.81
N PRO A 221 3.29 2.49 20.45
CA PRO A 221 2.52 1.37 19.87
C PRO A 221 1.16 1.82 19.28
N TRP A 222 0.71 1.11 18.25
CA TRP A 222 -0.52 1.37 17.48
C TRP A 222 -1.69 0.46 17.88
N LEU A 223 -1.44 -0.75 18.36
CA LEU A 223 -2.44 -1.74 18.77
C LEU A 223 -2.62 -1.74 20.29
N GLU A 224 -1.52 -1.59 21.04
CA GLU A 224 -1.54 -1.64 22.50
C GLU A 224 -2.52 -0.67 23.17
N PRO A 225 -2.58 0.63 22.77
CA PRO A 225 -3.44 1.58 23.48
C PRO A 225 -4.92 1.17 23.43
N SER A 226 -5.39 0.71 22.27
CA SER A 226 -6.76 0.26 22.05
C SER A 226 -7.07 -1.04 22.80
N PHE A 227 -6.12 -1.99 22.85
CA PHE A 227 -6.30 -3.19 23.67
C PHE A 227 -6.35 -2.87 25.17
N ARG A 228 -5.51 -1.94 25.64
CA ARG A 228 -5.51 -1.49 27.04
C ARG A 228 -6.82 -0.78 27.39
N GLU A 229 -7.29 0.12 26.53
CA GLU A 229 -8.59 0.78 26.68
C GLU A 229 -9.75 -0.21 26.80
N LYS A 230 -9.67 -1.32 26.05
CA LYS A 230 -10.72 -2.34 26.00
C LYS A 230 -10.51 -3.50 26.97
N GLY A 231 -9.58 -3.38 27.92
CA GLY A 231 -9.40 -4.36 29.00
C GLY A 231 -8.70 -5.66 28.59
N TYR A 232 -8.11 -5.76 27.39
CA TYR A 232 -7.41 -6.97 26.97
C TYR A 232 -5.98 -6.99 27.47
N SER A 233 -5.60 -7.99 28.26
CA SER A 233 -4.20 -8.21 28.66
C SER A 233 -3.32 -8.74 27.51
N PRO A 234 -2.00 -8.45 27.49
CA PRO A 234 -1.09 -9.03 26.51
C PRO A 234 -1.13 -10.56 26.51
N GLY A 235 -1.19 -11.17 25.32
CA GLY A 235 -1.17 -12.63 25.21
C GLY A 235 -1.93 -13.17 24.01
N GLN A 236 -2.37 -14.43 24.11
CA GLN A 236 -3.01 -15.14 23.01
C GLN A 236 -4.34 -14.49 22.57
N ALA A 237 -5.10 -13.88 23.48
CA ALA A 237 -6.35 -13.22 23.14
C ALA A 237 -6.15 -12.08 22.13
N ARG A 238 -5.20 -11.15 22.41
CA ARG A 238 -4.85 -10.08 21.46
C ARG A 238 -4.39 -10.64 20.11
N ARG A 239 -3.54 -11.68 20.12
CA ARG A 239 -3.04 -12.33 18.89
C ARG A 239 -4.17 -12.94 18.05
N ARG A 240 -5.18 -13.54 18.69
CA ARG A 240 -6.36 -14.08 17.99
C ARG A 240 -7.19 -12.97 17.35
N LEU A 241 -7.47 -11.89 18.11
CA LEU A 241 -8.25 -10.75 17.61
C LEU A 241 -7.55 -10.05 16.43
N VAL A 242 -6.22 -9.84 16.51
CA VAL A 242 -5.46 -9.29 15.38
C VAL A 242 -5.51 -10.24 14.18
N ARG A 243 -5.40 -11.56 14.37
CA ARG A 243 -5.52 -12.52 13.28
C ARG A 243 -6.87 -12.44 12.58
N GLU A 244 -7.97 -12.43 13.35
CA GLU A 244 -9.33 -12.32 12.82
C GLU A 244 -9.54 -11.01 12.04
N LEU A 245 -9.03 -9.90 12.56
CA LEU A 245 -9.07 -8.59 11.89
C LEU A 245 -8.30 -8.62 10.56
N ILE A 246 -7.07 -9.12 10.57
CA ILE A 246 -6.22 -9.24 9.38
C ILE A 246 -6.86 -10.19 8.36
N ASP A 247 -7.42 -11.32 8.79
CA ASP A 247 -8.11 -12.25 7.89
C ASP A 247 -9.33 -11.58 7.24
N SER A 248 -10.16 -10.85 8.00
CA SER A 248 -11.31 -10.11 7.47
C SER A 248 -10.89 -9.12 6.36
N PHE A 249 -9.83 -8.33 6.61
CA PHE A 249 -9.32 -7.38 5.63
C PHE A 249 -8.76 -8.07 4.37
N ASN A 250 -7.96 -9.13 4.55
CA ASN A 250 -7.40 -9.90 3.44
C ASN A 250 -8.49 -10.56 2.59
N TYR A 251 -9.56 -11.10 3.21
CA TYR A 251 -10.68 -11.68 2.48
C TYR A 251 -11.46 -10.64 1.67
N MET A 252 -11.62 -9.41 2.19
CA MET A 252 -12.25 -8.33 1.43
C MET A 252 -11.47 -8.01 0.15
N LEU A 253 -10.14 -7.88 0.24
CA LEU A 253 -9.27 -7.63 -0.91
C LEU A 253 -9.29 -8.78 -1.92
N GLU A 254 -9.20 -10.02 -1.45
CA GLU A 254 -9.29 -11.22 -2.29
C GLU A 254 -10.62 -11.26 -3.06
N ASN A 255 -11.74 -11.00 -2.37
CA ASN A 255 -13.07 -10.97 -2.99
C ASN A 255 -13.22 -9.79 -3.98
N LEU A 256 -12.68 -8.62 -3.65
CA LEU A 256 -12.71 -7.44 -4.53
C LEU A 256 -11.97 -7.70 -5.84
N THR A 257 -10.78 -8.29 -5.76
CA THR A 257 -9.92 -8.56 -6.93
C THR A 257 -10.37 -9.77 -7.76
N SER A 258 -11.21 -10.64 -7.22
CA SER A 258 -11.77 -11.80 -7.94
C SER A 258 -12.82 -11.45 -9.02
N SER A 259 -13.14 -10.16 -9.20
CA SER A 259 -14.07 -9.72 -10.24
C SER A 259 -13.42 -9.69 -11.63
N THR A 260 -14.12 -10.16 -12.66
CA THR A 260 -13.64 -10.09 -14.05
C THR A 260 -13.43 -8.66 -14.56
N THR A 261 -14.14 -7.68 -13.99
CA THR A 261 -13.95 -6.25 -14.28
C THR A 261 -12.64 -5.68 -13.74
N MET A 262 -11.97 -6.42 -12.85
CA MET A 262 -10.70 -6.04 -12.20
C MET A 262 -9.60 -7.08 -12.45
N SER A 263 -9.62 -7.73 -13.62
CA SER A 263 -8.63 -8.76 -13.97
C SER A 263 -7.18 -8.26 -13.99
N HIS A 264 -6.96 -6.95 -14.14
CA HIS A 264 -5.64 -6.31 -14.04
C HIS A 264 -5.22 -6.00 -12.60
N VAL A 265 -6.09 -6.21 -11.61
CA VAL A 265 -5.80 -6.00 -10.20
C VAL A 265 -5.35 -7.30 -9.57
N ILE A 266 -4.15 -7.32 -9.00
CA ILE A 266 -3.50 -8.50 -8.48
C ILE A 266 -3.44 -8.38 -6.97
N TYR A 267 -4.15 -9.27 -6.28
CA TYR A 267 -4.02 -9.39 -4.83
C TYR A 267 -2.75 -10.19 -4.45
N VAL A 268 -1.90 -9.57 -3.65
CA VAL A 268 -0.69 -10.18 -3.09
C VAL A 268 -0.98 -10.58 -1.65
N ASN A 269 -1.18 -11.88 -1.42
CA ASN A 269 -1.39 -12.42 -0.07
C ASN A 269 -0.06 -12.45 0.70
N LEU A 270 0.03 -11.65 1.76
CA LEU A 270 1.23 -11.56 2.60
C LEU A 270 1.14 -12.42 3.86
N ARG A 271 -0.01 -13.02 4.16
CA ARG A 271 -0.20 -13.84 5.37
C ARG A 271 0.78 -15.01 5.39
N ASN A 272 1.38 -15.25 6.56
CA ASN A 272 2.42 -16.28 6.80
C ASN A 272 3.74 -16.04 6.03
N SER A 273 4.04 -14.80 5.64
CA SER A 273 5.37 -14.44 5.13
C SER A 273 6.38 -14.23 6.26
N LEU A 274 5.89 -13.89 7.45
CA LEU A 274 6.67 -13.60 8.66
C LEU A 274 6.38 -14.65 9.72
N ASN A 275 7.44 -15.09 10.41
CA ASN A 275 7.30 -16.07 11.48
C ASN A 275 6.78 -15.38 12.74
N ASN A 276 5.70 -15.92 13.29
CA ASN A 276 5.00 -15.41 14.46
C ASN A 276 5.18 -16.27 15.72
N ASP A 277 6.04 -17.29 15.65
CA ASP A 277 6.40 -18.13 16.77
C ASP A 277 6.83 -17.27 17.96
N PRO A 278 6.26 -17.48 19.17
CA PRO A 278 6.55 -16.66 20.35
C PRO A 278 8.04 -16.52 20.70
N SER A 279 8.89 -17.49 20.33
CA SER A 279 10.33 -17.46 20.57
C SER A 279 11.13 -16.71 19.51
N GLU A 280 10.58 -16.52 18.30
CA GLU A 280 11.35 -16.07 17.13
C GLU A 280 10.81 -14.79 16.46
N TYR A 281 9.55 -14.42 16.71
CA TYR A 281 8.87 -13.36 15.94
C TYR A 281 9.59 -12.00 15.94
N LYS A 282 10.36 -11.69 16.99
CA LYS A 282 11.13 -10.43 17.09
C LYS A 282 12.25 -10.30 16.04
N LYS A 283 12.68 -11.40 15.42
CA LYS A 283 13.63 -11.37 14.29
C LYS A 283 12.98 -10.82 13.02
N TRP A 284 11.66 -10.96 12.92
CA TRP A 284 10.87 -10.64 11.72
C TRP A 284 10.05 -9.36 11.89
N TRP A 285 9.71 -9.01 13.13
CA TRP A 285 8.92 -7.85 13.50
C TRP A 285 9.75 -6.86 14.32
N ALA A 286 10.02 -5.67 13.76
CA ALA A 286 10.76 -4.60 14.43
C ALA A 286 9.96 -4.02 15.60
N ASN A 287 8.65 -3.98 15.46
CA ASN A 287 7.69 -3.55 16.46
C ASN A 287 6.38 -4.33 16.27
N GLU A 288 5.29 -3.92 16.92
CA GLU A 288 4.05 -4.71 16.85
C GLU A 288 3.33 -4.70 15.49
N LEU A 289 3.68 -3.79 14.58
CA LEU A 289 3.02 -3.61 13.27
C LEU A 289 3.96 -3.70 12.07
N HIS A 290 5.25 -3.38 12.23
CA HIS A 290 6.19 -3.26 11.12
C HIS A 290 7.27 -4.35 11.13
N PRO A 291 7.58 -4.94 9.96
CA PRO A 291 8.68 -5.89 9.80
C PRO A 291 10.06 -5.30 10.12
N THR A 292 11.03 -6.16 10.40
CA THR A 292 12.47 -5.84 10.33
C THR A 292 12.91 -5.75 8.86
N PRO A 293 14.13 -5.26 8.53
CA PRO A 293 14.64 -5.31 7.16
C PRO A 293 14.61 -6.72 6.55
N SER A 294 14.91 -7.75 7.36
CA SER A 294 14.80 -9.15 6.92
C SER A 294 13.35 -9.57 6.69
N GLY A 295 12.41 -9.10 7.51
CA GLY A 295 10.97 -9.34 7.29
C GLY A 295 10.45 -8.63 6.04
N PHE A 296 10.81 -7.36 5.83
CA PHE A 296 10.47 -6.63 4.61
C PHE A 296 11.03 -7.30 3.36
N LEU A 297 12.21 -7.94 3.43
CA LEU A 297 12.74 -8.73 2.32
C LEU A 297 11.82 -9.92 1.95
N LEU A 298 11.30 -10.65 2.93
CA LEU A 298 10.37 -11.76 2.67
C LEU A 298 9.07 -11.25 2.04
N VAL A 299 8.56 -10.13 2.55
CA VAL A 299 7.34 -9.50 2.02
C VAL A 299 7.55 -8.97 0.60
N ALA A 300 8.62 -8.22 0.35
CA ALA A 300 8.94 -7.68 -0.97
C ALA A 300 9.20 -8.78 -2.01
N SER A 301 9.71 -9.94 -1.59
CA SER A 301 9.85 -11.11 -2.46
C SER A 301 8.50 -11.56 -3.04
N ARG A 302 7.42 -11.49 -2.26
CA ARG A 302 6.05 -11.81 -2.75
C ARG A 302 5.58 -10.84 -3.82
N PHE A 303 5.91 -9.56 -3.69
CA PHE A 303 5.63 -8.55 -4.73
C PHE A 303 6.43 -8.83 -5.99
N ALA A 304 7.74 -9.07 -5.88
CA ALA A 304 8.58 -9.37 -7.03
C ALA A 304 8.10 -10.62 -7.79
N GLU A 305 7.69 -11.67 -7.07
CA GLU A 305 7.04 -12.85 -7.66
C GLU A 305 5.73 -12.51 -8.37
N ALA A 306 4.87 -11.70 -7.77
CA ALA A 306 3.58 -11.31 -8.35
C ALA A 306 3.76 -10.48 -9.62
N ILE A 307 4.68 -9.51 -9.62
CA ILE A 307 5.04 -8.70 -10.80
C ILE A 307 5.50 -9.63 -11.94
N LYS A 308 6.47 -10.51 -11.66
CA LYS A 308 7.01 -11.45 -12.65
C LYS A 308 5.96 -12.40 -13.23
N ARG A 309 5.01 -12.87 -12.42
CA ARG A 309 3.91 -13.72 -12.90
C ARG A 309 2.96 -12.94 -13.81
N GLY A 310 2.67 -11.68 -13.50
CA GLY A 310 1.84 -10.81 -14.32
C GLY A 310 2.38 -10.66 -15.75
N ASP A 311 3.70 -10.59 -15.90
CA ASP A 311 4.35 -10.47 -17.21
C ASP A 311 4.19 -11.71 -18.10
N ASN A 312 4.05 -12.90 -17.50
CA ASN A 312 3.91 -14.16 -18.24
C ASN A 312 2.45 -14.43 -18.66
N ALA A 313 1.49 -13.66 -18.16
CA ALA A 313 0.06 -13.84 -18.41
C ALA A 313 -0.50 -12.90 -19.51
N THR A 314 0.33 -11.96 -19.98
CA THR A 314 0.06 -11.01 -21.07
C THR A 314 0.77 -11.41 -22.34
#